data_AF-T0YQX9-F1
#
_entry.id   AF-T0YQX9-F1
#
_cell.length_a   1.000
_cell.length_b   1.000
_cell.length_c   1.000
_cell.angle_alpha   90.00
_cell.angle_beta   90.00
_cell.angle_gamma   90.00
#
_symmetry.space_group_name_H-M   'P 1'
#
loop_
_entity.id
_entity.type
_entity.pdbx_description
1 polymer ?
#
loop_
_entity_poly.entity_id
_entity_poly.type
_entity_poly.pdbx_seq_one_letter_code
_entity_poly.pdbx_strand_id
1 'polypeptide(L)'
;AQVVHRSRWRIEHRIVRDALSVRECMVSILEGLAEHGYRRFEEFCSNDARPTRIVLSFMAVLELARQSMVGLIQPSLFGPLYVHRANPDHSVPLPVLENEPDE
;
A
#
# COMPACT_ATOMS: atom_id res chain seq x y z
N ALA A 1 -52.57 15.87 1.24
CA ALA A 1 -51.44 16.42 2.01
C ALA A 1 -50.57 15.25 2.47
N GLN A 2 -49.29 15.28 2.10
CA GLN A 2 -48.29 14.24 2.39
C GLN A 2 -47.94 14.21 3.88
N VAL A 3 -47.87 13.02 4.47
CA VAL A 3 -47.16 12.83 5.74
C VAL A 3 -46.07 11.80 5.49
N VAL A 4 -44.83 12.28 5.44
CA VAL A 4 -43.62 11.51 5.22
C VAL A 4 -42.95 11.24 6.57
N HIS A 5 -42.31 10.07 6.65
CA HIS A 5 -41.19 9.71 7.53
C HIS A 5 -41.47 9.38 9.01
N ARG A 6 -41.08 8.15 9.40
CA ARG A 6 -39.73 7.87 9.89
C ARG A 6 -39.51 6.37 9.99
N SER A 7 -38.72 5.82 9.06
CA SER A 7 -38.15 4.48 9.23
C SER A 7 -37.07 4.55 10.31
N ARG A 8 -37.35 3.95 11.47
CA ARG A 8 -36.35 3.75 12.53
C ARG A 8 -35.34 2.70 12.04
N TRP A 9 -34.17 3.14 11.61
CA TRP A 9 -33.07 2.21 11.31
C TRP A 9 -32.43 1.81 12.64
N ARG A 10 -32.71 0.58 13.10
CA ARG A 10 -31.92 -0.10 14.13
C ARG A 10 -30.69 -0.67 13.44
N ILE A 11 -29.59 0.07 13.43
CA ILE A 11 -28.29 -0.46 13.04
C ILE A 11 -27.77 -1.23 14.26
N GLU A 12 -27.88 -2.54 14.25
CA GLU A 12 -27.13 -3.39 15.18
C GLU A 12 -25.65 -3.20 14.84
N HIS A 13 -24.92 -2.51 15.70
CA HIS A 13 -23.47 -2.29 15.59
C HIS A 13 -22.75 -3.62 15.85
N ARG A 14 -22.87 -4.56 14.91
CA ARG A 14 -22.10 -5.79 14.91
C ARG A 14 -20.66 -5.37 14.66
N ILE A 15 -19.85 -5.38 15.71
CA ILE A 15 -18.41 -5.16 15.65
C ILE A 15 -17.82 -6.32 14.84
N VAL A 16 -17.82 -6.16 13.52
CA VAL A 16 -16.96 -6.90 12.61
C VAL A 16 -15.55 -6.44 12.97
N ARG A 17 -14.60 -7.36 13.18
CA ARG A 17 -13.18 -7.01 13.35
C ARG A 17 -12.83 -6.01 12.26
N ASP A 18 -12.41 -4.80 12.65
CA ASP A 18 -12.23 -3.68 11.73
C ASP A 18 -11.43 -4.17 10.52
N ALA A 19 -12.00 -4.03 9.32
CA ALA A 19 -11.32 -4.46 8.11
C ALA A 19 -10.04 -3.63 7.98
N LEU A 20 -8.90 -4.27 7.72
CA LEU A 20 -7.64 -3.57 7.47
C LEU A 20 -7.88 -2.52 6.39
N SER A 21 -7.67 -1.26 6.75
CA SER A 21 -7.96 -0.12 5.89
C SER A 21 -6.75 0.22 5.02
N VAL A 22 -7.02 0.90 3.90
CA VAL A 22 -5.97 1.48 3.05
C VAL A 22 -5.09 2.43 3.87
N ARG A 23 -5.70 3.22 4.77
CA ARG A 23 -4.99 4.19 5.61
C ARG A 23 -4.01 3.52 6.59
N GLU A 24 -4.41 2.43 7.24
CA GLU A 24 -3.50 1.66 8.09
C GLU A 24 -2.33 1.06 7.29
N CYS A 25 -2.61 0.58 6.08
CA CYS A 25 -1.54 0.11 5.18
C CYS A 25 -0.58 1.24 4.82
N MET A 26 -1.08 2.45 4.52
CA MET A 26 -0.23 3.61 4.22
C MET A 26 0.72 3.94 5.39
N VAL A 27 0.21 3.95 6.62
CA VAL A 27 1.03 4.18 7.83
C VAL A 27 2.11 3.11 7.93
N SER A 28 1.74 1.83 7.84
CA SER A 28 2.67 0.72 7.92
C SER A 28 3.75 0.76 6.82
N ILE A 29 3.38 1.14 5.59
CA ILE A 29 4.33 1.30 4.48
C ILE A 29 5.31 2.43 4.78
N LEU A 30 4.83 3.59 5.22
CA LEU A 30 5.71 4.72 5.55
C LEU A 30 6.65 4.38 6.72
N GLU A 31 6.17 3.72 7.76
CA GLU A 31 7.00 3.24 8.88
C GLU A 31 8.05 2.22 8.42
N GLY A 32 7.71 1.37 7.46
CA GLY A 32 8.63 0.40 6.88
C GLY A 32 9.66 1.00 5.93
N LEU A 33 9.40 2.17 5.34
CA LEU A 33 10.34 2.87 4.48
C LEU A 33 11.37 3.64 5.33
N ALA A 34 12.63 3.23 5.22
CA ALA A 34 13.75 4.03 5.70
C ALA A 34 13.69 5.44 5.10
N GLU A 35 14.25 6.42 5.80
CA GLU A 35 14.37 7.79 5.27
C GLU A 35 15.13 7.80 3.93
N HIS A 36 16.06 6.85 3.75
CA HIS A 36 16.94 6.72 2.60
C HIS A 36 16.96 5.26 2.11
N GLY A 37 16.64 5.03 0.83
CA GLY A 37 16.72 3.73 0.17
C GLY A 37 15.42 3.25 -0.49
N TYR A 38 15.48 2.02 -1.01
CA TYR A 38 14.43 1.36 -1.78
C TYR A 38 14.01 0.07 -1.08
N ARG A 39 12.73 -0.27 -1.16
CA ARG A 39 12.19 -1.55 -0.68
C ARG A 39 11.29 -2.16 -1.75
N ARG A 40 11.31 -3.48 -1.92
CA ARG A 40 10.39 -4.17 -2.82
C ARG A 40 8.97 -4.16 -2.26
N PHE A 41 7.99 -4.09 -3.15
CA PHE A 41 6.57 -4.08 -2.79
C PHE A 41 6.16 -5.31 -1.97
N GLU A 42 6.70 -6.47 -2.33
CA GLU A 42 6.47 -7.76 -1.70
C GLU A 42 6.81 -7.75 -0.20
N GLU A 43 7.81 -6.97 0.19
CA GLU A 43 8.25 -6.86 1.58
C GLU A 43 7.22 -6.16 2.48
N PHE A 44 6.30 -5.37 1.93
CA PHE A 44 5.16 -4.82 2.69
C PHE A 44 4.02 -5.84 2.90
N CYS A 45 4.07 -6.95 2.18
CA CYS A 45 3.07 -8.01 2.22
C CYS A 45 3.51 -9.22 3.04
N SER A 46 4.82 -9.40 3.32
CA SER A 46 5.39 -10.61 3.93
C SER A 46 4.78 -11.05 5.27
N ASN A 47 4.18 -10.12 6.03
CA ASN A 47 3.57 -10.43 7.33
C ASN A 47 2.15 -11.02 7.25
N ASP A 48 1.51 -11.00 6.07
CA ASP A 48 0.17 -11.56 5.85
C ASP A 48 -0.01 -11.99 4.39
N ALA A 49 0.00 -13.30 4.15
CA ALA A 49 -0.10 -13.91 2.82
C ALA A 49 -1.50 -13.87 2.20
N ARG A 50 -2.49 -13.23 2.85
CA ARG A 50 -3.85 -13.15 2.31
C ARG A 50 -3.89 -12.25 1.06
N PRO A 51 -4.59 -12.65 -0.02
CA PRO A 51 -4.73 -11.81 -1.21
C PRO A 51 -5.27 -10.41 -0.93
N THR A 52 -6.16 -10.29 0.07
CA THR A 52 -6.68 -8.99 0.52
C THR A 52 -5.58 -8.04 0.98
N ARG A 53 -4.55 -8.54 1.69
CA ARG A 53 -3.41 -7.73 2.13
C ARG A 53 -2.63 -7.19 0.93
N ILE A 54 -2.38 -8.03 -0.07
CA ILE A 54 -1.65 -7.64 -1.29
C ILE A 54 -2.38 -6.50 -1.99
N VAL A 55 -3.70 -6.66 -2.22
CA VAL A 55 -4.50 -5.62 -2.89
C VAL A 55 -4.53 -4.33 -2.09
N LEU A 56 -4.71 -4.39 -0.76
CA LEU A 56 -4.72 -3.20 0.10
C LEU A 56 -3.37 -2.49 0.13
N SER A 57 -2.28 -3.24 0.27
CA SER A 57 -0.91 -2.68 0.20
C SER A 57 -0.68 -2.02 -1.14
N PHE A 58 -1.10 -2.63 -2.26
CA PHE A 58 -0.96 -2.05 -3.59
C PHE A 58 -1.74 -0.75 -3.73
N MET A 59 -3.01 -0.74 -3.31
CA MET A 59 -3.83 0.46 -3.29
C MET A 59 -3.24 1.56 -2.40
N ALA A 60 -2.66 1.20 -1.24
CA ALA A 60 -2.01 2.15 -0.35
C ALA A 60 -0.74 2.76 -0.96
N VAL A 61 0.08 1.96 -1.66
CA VAL A 61 1.25 2.45 -2.40
C VAL A 61 0.83 3.42 -3.51
N LEU A 62 -0.20 3.07 -4.29
CA LEU A 62 -0.72 3.96 -5.34
C LEU A 62 -1.29 5.26 -4.77
N GLU A 63 -2.00 5.19 -3.63
CA GLU A 63 -2.56 6.36 -2.97
C GLU A 63 -1.46 7.26 -2.38
N LEU A 64 -0.40 6.69 -1.81
CA LEU A 64 0.79 7.45 -1.36
C LEU A 64 1.52 8.11 -2.53
N ALA A 65 1.66 7.43 -3.66
CA ALA A 65 2.28 7.98 -4.86
C ALA A 65 1.43 9.13 -5.44
N ARG A 66 0.10 8.97 -5.45
CA ARG A 66 -0.86 10.02 -5.84
C ARG A 66 -0.74 11.28 -4.97
N GLN A 67 -0.30 11.14 -3.71
CA GLN A 67 -0.07 12.23 -2.77
C GLN A 67 1.39 12.71 -2.74
N SER A 68 2.25 12.23 -3.65
CA SER A 68 3.68 12.54 -3.69
C SER A 68 4.44 12.22 -2.39
N MET A 69 3.99 11.22 -1.62
CA MET A 69 4.65 10.78 -0.38
C MET A 69 5.73 9.73 -0.65
N VAL A 70 5.58 8.97 -1.73
CA VAL A 70 6.51 7.91 -2.17
C VAL A 70 6.72 7.99 -3.68
N GLY A 71 7.84 7.44 -4.15
CA GLY A 71 8.10 7.18 -5.57
C GLY A 71 8.16 5.68 -5.86
N LEU A 72 7.97 5.33 -7.14
CA LEU A 72 7.86 3.95 -7.62
C LEU A 72 8.81 3.73 -8.79
N ILE A 73 9.45 2.55 -8.81
CA ILE A 73 10.33 2.12 -9.90
C ILE A 73 9.96 0.69 -10.28
N GLN A 74 9.62 0.49 -11.55
CA GLN A 74 9.31 -0.81 -12.13
C GLN A 74 10.01 -0.93 -13.50
N PRO A 75 11.16 -1.62 -13.57
CA PRO A 75 12.00 -1.65 -14.78
C PRO A 75 11.42 -2.45 -15.94
N SER A 76 10.60 -3.46 -15.65
CA SER A 76 9.99 -4.35 -16.62
C SER A 76 8.52 -4.58 -16.28
N LEU A 77 7.70 -4.89 -17.30
CA LEU A 77 6.28 -5.17 -17.09
C LEU A 77 6.12 -6.40 -16.19
N PHE A 78 5.33 -6.26 -15.12
CA PHE A 78 5.17 -7.29 -14.08
C PHE A 78 6.46 -7.66 -13.34
N GLY A 79 7.55 -6.93 -13.56
CA GLY A 79 8.77 -7.05 -12.78
C GLY A 79 8.62 -6.45 -11.37
N PRO A 80 9.68 -6.55 -10.56
CA PRO A 80 9.68 -6.07 -9.18
C PRO A 80 9.33 -4.58 -9.11
N LEU A 81 8.42 -4.26 -8.19
CA LEU A 81 8.02 -2.87 -7.91
C LEU A 81 8.77 -2.38 -6.67
N TYR A 82 9.67 -1.42 -6.87
CA TYR A 82 10.40 -0.78 -5.78
C TYR A 82 9.70 0.49 -5.32
N VAL A 83 9.63 0.68 -4.01
CA VAL A 83 9.04 1.84 -3.35
C VAL A 83 10.11 2.58 -2.57
N HIS A 84 10.12 3.91 -2.65
CA HIS A 84 11.03 4.77 -1.89
C HIS A 84 10.29 6.02 -1.39
N ARG A 85 10.83 6.70 -0.38
CA ARG A 85 10.32 8.01 0.07
C ARG A 85 10.45 9.04 -1.07
N ALA A 86 9.54 10.02 -1.14
CA ALA A 86 9.55 11.05 -2.19
C ALA A 86 10.85 11.87 -2.28
N ASN A 87 11.64 11.93 -1.20
CA ASN A 87 12.99 12.48 -1.20
C ASN A 87 14.01 11.34 -1.03
N PRO A 88 14.25 10.52 -2.07
CA PRO A 88 15.21 9.43 -1.97
C PRO A 88 16.62 10.01 -1.85
N ASP A 89 17.45 9.39 -1.02
CA ASP A 89 18.86 9.69 -1.02
C ASP A 89 19.49 9.18 -2.33
N HIS A 90 19.86 10.11 -3.21
CA HIS A 90 20.49 9.81 -4.49
C HIS A 90 21.90 9.21 -4.36
N SER A 91 22.47 9.17 -3.15
CA SER A 91 23.71 8.43 -2.87
C SER A 91 23.47 6.92 -2.78
N VAL A 92 22.22 6.47 -2.55
CA VAL A 92 21.86 5.06 -2.60
C VAL A 92 21.68 4.66 -4.07
N PRO A 93 22.51 3.74 -4.59
CA PRO A 93 22.34 3.24 -5.95
C PRO A 93 20.93 2.69 -6.11
N LEU A 94 20.32 2.93 -7.28
CA LEU A 94 19.10 2.22 -7.65
C LEU A 94 19.35 0.71 -7.45
N PRO A 95 18.37 -0.03 -6.90
CA PRO A 95 18.49 -1.48 -6.78
C PRO A 95 18.91 -2.01 -8.14
N VAL A 96 20.08 -2.64 -8.18
CA VAL A 96 20.70 -3.09 -9.42
C VAL A 96 19.69 -4.00 -10.09
N LEU A 97 19.45 -3.76 -11.38
CA LEU A 97 18.70 -4.64 -12.27
C LEU A 97 19.49 -5.93 -12.48
N GLU A 98 19.83 -6.64 -11.39
CA GLU A 98 20.25 -8.02 -11.50
C GLU A 98 19.04 -8.72 -12.10
N ASN A 99 19.19 -9.09 -13.36
CA ASN A 99 18.36 -10.09 -14.00
C ASN A 99 18.41 -11.29 -13.05
N GLU A 100 17.37 -11.47 -12.24
CA GLU A 100 17.08 -12.76 -11.64
C GLU A 100 17.10 -13.74 -12.82
N PRO A 101 18.00 -14.74 -12.86
CA PRO A 101 18.00 -15.68 -13.95
C PRO A 101 16.62 -16.31 -14.01
N ASP A 102 16.03 -16.34 -15.20
CA ASP A 102 14.80 -17.08 -15.47
C ASP A 102 14.99 -18.53 -15.00
N GLU A 103 14.42 -18.88 -13.84
CA GLU A 103 14.31 -20.27 -13.35
C GLU A 103 12.84 -20.66 -13.18
#